data_AF-A0A316YP10-F1
#
_entry.id   AF-A0A316YP10-F1
#
_cell.length_a   1.000
_cell.length_b   1.000
_cell.length_c   1.000
_cell.angle_alpha   90.00
_cell.angle_beta   90.00
_cell.angle_gamma   90.00
#
_symmetry.space_group_name_H-M   'P 1'
#
loop_
_entity.id
_entity.type
_entity.pdbx_description
1 polymer ?
#
loop_
_entity_poly.entity_id
_entity_poly.type
_entity_poly.pdbx_seq_one_letter_code
_entity_poly.pdbx_strand_id
1 'polypeptide(L)'
;MEVTETPLLTRTNSMESSTSAADSLHSQRDADLLGLPRDLDGAPIEPYPTTTLTDLVHTFFANTPHLDMDILDRKLRSASDKVRQRVRRKGEKQGDGRGGGSKTAGRERRRAEIRRLREKVSKRIDSLSTQWDDAKNVRLRDKICFMVGVMNLVVSSLIFAYKPAWMPLSYTIQTTYFLPLRVYSYTRKKWTYFLFDYCYFSNVLNLAYLWLFPQSQFLFTVAYCAAHGPLAFSIATWRNSAVFHSLEKMCSLFIHLYPPIVFTAIRHFMDKKERESRFPALRALPSLDGWTAFTFNVSFYLFWQLCYFVLITKRKADKIASGERINSYSTMAKGKGPVANLLQKVSVNRREFAFMLLQMAYTIICTLPAPLLFYNSKRASAVFILFLILLSVWNGAGYYVEVLFKKSAELQRELEALKHEIEAAQTAAASASGESEAGGTSHPPTAPGSEAGDDDEQDVEDVETRHDGSMRKDKDA
;
A
#
# COMPACT_ATOMS: atom_id res chain seq x y z
N MET A 1 35.34 -31.45 54.75
CA MET A 1 36.11 -30.36 55.36
C MET A 1 36.81 -29.58 54.25
N GLU A 2 36.79 -28.25 54.22
CA GLU A 2 35.79 -27.34 54.79
C GLU A 2 35.89 -25.98 54.08
N VAL A 3 34.72 -25.34 53.99
CA VAL A 3 34.45 -23.93 53.68
C VAL A 3 35.29 -23.03 54.61
N THR A 4 35.94 -21.95 54.13
CA THR A 4 35.55 -20.51 54.24
C THR A 4 36.60 -19.65 53.47
N GLU A 5 36.47 -18.35 53.13
CA GLU A 5 35.39 -17.35 53.20
C GLU A 5 35.58 -16.21 52.16
N THR A 6 34.73 -15.17 52.20
CA THR A 6 34.91 -13.85 51.55
C THR A 6 35.00 -12.73 52.60
N PRO A 7 35.60 -11.57 52.27
CA PRO A 7 34.89 -10.31 52.56
C PRO A 7 34.95 -9.24 51.46
N LEU A 8 33.99 -8.31 51.54
CA LEU A 8 33.84 -7.10 50.72
C LEU A 8 34.69 -5.92 51.23
N LEU A 9 35.04 -4.95 50.37
CA LEU A 9 34.78 -3.51 50.59
C LEU A 9 35.14 -2.60 49.39
N THR A 10 34.46 -1.46 49.32
CA THR A 10 34.41 -0.39 48.29
C THR A 10 35.61 0.57 48.21
N ARG A 11 35.93 1.12 47.01
CA ARG A 11 35.84 2.58 46.69
C ARG A 11 36.02 2.92 45.17
N THR A 12 36.09 4.22 44.84
CA THR A 12 35.61 4.88 43.59
C THR A 12 36.67 5.56 42.71
N ASN A 13 36.29 5.78 41.43
CA ASN A 13 36.72 6.83 40.47
C ASN A 13 38.18 6.88 39.94
N SER A 14 38.34 6.75 38.61
CA SER A 14 38.59 7.88 37.67
C SER A 14 39.12 7.40 36.31
N MET A 15 38.62 7.98 35.20
CA MET A 15 39.30 8.31 33.91
C MET A 15 38.27 8.54 32.79
N GLU A 16 37.90 9.81 32.59
CA GLU A 16 37.37 10.32 31.33
C GLU A 16 38.50 11.07 30.60
N SER A 17 38.64 10.88 29.27
CA SER A 17 39.26 11.80 28.28
C SER A 17 39.81 10.99 27.10
N SER A 18 39.16 11.07 25.92
CA SER A 18 39.79 10.75 24.60
C SER A 18 38.86 10.92 23.38
N THR A 19 37.55 11.17 23.54
CA THR A 19 36.59 11.20 22.41
C THR A 19 36.42 12.56 21.70
N SER A 20 36.76 13.68 22.34
CA SER A 20 36.43 15.04 21.85
C SER A 20 37.08 15.45 20.52
N ALA A 21 38.27 14.92 20.19
CA ALA A 21 39.04 15.37 19.03
C ALA A 21 38.61 14.77 17.68
N ALA A 22 37.77 13.73 17.67
CA ALA A 22 37.35 13.06 16.43
C ALA A 22 36.11 13.70 15.79
N ASP A 23 35.16 14.17 16.61
CA ASP A 23 33.88 14.71 16.13
C ASP A 23 34.04 16.09 15.44
N SER A 24 35.02 16.89 15.87
CA SER A 24 35.30 18.21 15.27
C SER A 24 35.76 18.12 13.81
N LEU A 25 36.57 17.10 13.47
CA LEU A 25 37.06 16.85 12.12
C LEU A 25 35.98 16.28 11.18
N HIS A 26 34.97 15.60 11.73
CA HIS A 26 33.85 15.10 10.92
C HIS A 26 32.88 16.24 10.57
N SER A 27 32.51 17.04 11.57
CA SER A 27 31.60 18.19 11.43
C SER A 27 32.09 19.21 10.39
N GLN A 28 33.40 19.50 10.33
CA GLN A 28 33.98 20.40 9.34
C GLN A 28 33.85 19.90 7.88
N ARG A 29 33.85 18.58 7.66
CA ARG A 29 33.71 18.01 6.31
C ARG A 29 32.29 18.05 5.78
N ASP A 30 31.30 17.90 6.66
CA ASP A 30 29.89 17.86 6.26
C ASP A 30 29.35 19.26 5.90
N ALA A 31 29.94 20.33 6.47
CA ALA A 31 29.62 21.71 6.13
C ALA A 31 30.04 22.12 4.71
N ASP A 32 31.26 21.74 4.28
CA ASP A 32 31.79 22.07 2.95
C ASP A 32 31.07 21.30 1.82
N LEU A 33 30.38 20.20 2.13
CA LEU A 33 29.61 19.41 1.17
C LEU A 33 28.24 20.04 0.81
N LEU A 34 27.74 20.95 1.64
CA LEU A 34 26.37 21.50 1.54
C LEU A 34 26.28 22.94 1.03
N GLY A 35 27.42 23.60 0.77
CA GLY A 35 27.46 24.89 0.06
C GLY A 35 26.73 26.05 0.77
N LEU A 36 26.63 26.01 2.09
CA LEU A 36 26.01 27.08 2.88
C LEU A 36 26.97 28.26 3.07
N PRO A 37 26.50 29.52 3.06
CA PRO A 37 27.35 30.68 3.29
C PRO A 37 28.00 30.62 4.67
N ARG A 38 29.33 30.81 4.71
CA ARG A 38 30.00 31.28 5.93
C ARG A 38 29.78 32.78 6.00
N ASP A 39 29.15 33.23 7.09
CA ASP A 39 29.32 34.52 7.78
C ASP A 39 28.04 34.82 8.57
N LEU A 40 28.15 34.86 9.91
CA LEU A 40 27.35 35.64 10.86
C LEU A 40 27.77 35.27 12.29
N ASP A 41 28.84 35.91 12.76
CA ASP A 41 29.19 35.91 14.19
C ASP A 41 28.14 36.68 15.02
N GLY A 42 27.82 36.17 16.21
CA GLY A 42 27.23 37.00 17.28
C GLY A 42 25.70 37.05 17.37
N ALA A 43 25.05 35.93 17.68
CA ALA A 43 23.74 35.92 18.33
C ALA A 43 23.69 34.84 19.42
N PRO A 44 23.03 35.06 20.58
CA PRO A 44 22.87 34.03 21.60
C PRO A 44 22.04 32.86 21.07
N ILE A 45 22.61 31.65 21.11
CA ILE A 45 21.88 30.43 20.75
C ILE A 45 20.90 30.13 21.89
N GLU A 46 19.61 30.37 21.67
CA GLU A 46 18.58 29.73 22.51
C GLU A 46 18.75 28.21 22.39
N PRO A 47 18.70 27.46 23.52
CA PRO A 47 18.95 26.02 23.49
C PRO A 47 17.86 25.33 22.66
N TYR A 48 18.26 24.77 21.52
CA TYR A 48 17.42 23.90 20.71
C TYR A 48 16.78 22.83 21.61
N PRO A 49 15.44 22.64 21.54
CA PRO A 49 14.79 21.61 22.34
C PRO A 49 15.34 20.25 21.92
N THR A 50 16.01 19.57 22.85
CA THR A 50 16.49 18.20 22.66
C THR A 50 15.30 17.27 22.56
N THR A 51 14.83 17.05 21.33
CA THR A 51 13.69 16.16 21.03
C THR A 51 14.00 14.76 21.53
N THR A 52 13.41 14.43 22.66
CA THR A 52 13.59 13.12 23.28
C THR A 52 12.91 12.04 22.45
N LEU A 53 13.34 10.78 22.58
CA LEU A 53 12.61 9.65 21.97
C LEU A 53 11.12 9.64 22.38
N THR A 54 10.82 10.13 23.58
CA THR A 54 9.47 10.40 24.07
C THR A 54 8.71 11.45 23.25
N ASP A 55 9.33 12.53 22.77
CA ASP A 55 8.66 13.49 21.88
C ASP A 55 8.45 12.93 20.46
N LEU A 56 9.39 12.14 19.94
CA LEU A 56 9.20 11.43 18.68
C LEU A 56 8.06 10.41 18.79
N VAL A 57 7.98 9.68 19.91
CA VAL A 57 6.88 8.75 20.22
C VAL A 57 5.57 9.49 20.47
N HIS A 58 5.58 10.62 21.17
CA HIS A 58 4.38 11.42 21.45
C HIS A 58 3.88 12.09 20.16
N THR A 59 4.76 12.55 19.28
CA THR A 59 4.42 13.02 17.93
C THR A 59 3.89 11.88 17.07
N PHE A 60 4.51 10.70 17.13
CA PHE A 60 4.06 9.51 16.42
C PHE A 60 2.67 9.02 16.88
N PHE A 61 2.32 9.16 18.16
CA PHE A 61 0.99 8.82 18.66
C PHE A 61 -0.02 9.97 18.48
N ALA A 62 0.34 11.22 18.76
CA ALA A 62 -0.55 12.38 18.64
C ALA A 62 -0.92 12.73 17.19
N ASN A 63 0.02 12.63 16.24
CA ASN A 63 -0.27 12.85 14.81
C ASN A 63 -0.83 11.61 14.10
N THR A 64 -0.98 10.48 14.81
CA THR A 64 -1.54 9.28 14.19
C THR A 64 -3.07 9.30 14.29
N PRO A 65 -3.81 9.22 13.16
CA PRO A 65 -5.19 9.71 13.06
C PRO A 65 -6.26 8.77 13.66
N HIS A 66 -5.92 8.02 14.71
CA HIS A 66 -6.79 7.02 15.31
C HIS A 66 -7.59 7.49 16.53
N LEU A 67 -7.19 8.57 17.23
CA LEU A 67 -8.00 9.16 18.31
C LEU A 67 -8.88 10.32 17.80
N ASP A 68 -8.30 11.21 16.99
CA ASP A 68 -9.00 12.43 16.55
C ASP A 68 -10.23 12.11 15.69
N MET A 69 -10.19 11.01 14.91
CA MET A 69 -11.32 10.58 14.08
C MET A 69 -12.56 10.13 14.87
N ASP A 70 -12.42 9.66 16.12
CA ASP A 70 -13.57 9.29 16.97
C ASP A 70 -14.19 10.51 17.66
N ILE A 71 -13.36 11.51 18.03
CA ILE A 71 -13.82 12.81 18.50
C ILE A 71 -14.50 13.59 17.36
N LEU A 72 -13.93 13.50 16.16
CA LEU A 72 -14.50 14.05 14.94
C LEU A 72 -15.79 13.32 14.55
N ASP A 73 -15.89 11.97 14.63
CA ASP A 73 -17.12 11.19 14.43
C ASP A 73 -18.25 11.65 15.36
N ARG A 74 -17.97 11.83 16.67
CA ARG A 74 -18.93 12.41 17.62
C ARG A 74 -19.37 13.82 17.23
N LYS A 75 -18.43 14.68 16.82
CA LYS A 75 -18.74 16.06 16.41
C LYS A 75 -19.57 16.09 15.11
N LEU A 76 -19.18 15.33 14.08
CA LEU A 76 -19.85 15.21 12.77
C LEU A 76 -21.25 14.60 12.90
N ARG A 77 -21.41 13.52 13.67
CA ARG A 77 -22.75 12.96 13.98
C ARG A 77 -23.62 13.99 14.68
N SER A 78 -23.11 14.65 15.73
CA SER A 78 -23.87 15.69 16.43
C SER A 78 -24.23 16.87 15.51
N ALA A 79 -23.35 17.25 14.59
CA ALA A 79 -23.60 18.33 13.63
C ALA A 79 -24.64 17.92 12.58
N SER A 80 -24.50 16.72 12.00
CA SER A 80 -25.45 16.14 11.05
C SER A 80 -26.84 15.99 11.66
N ASP A 81 -26.95 15.43 12.88
CA ASP A 81 -28.22 15.29 13.59
C ASP A 81 -28.83 16.64 13.98
N LYS A 82 -28.02 17.61 14.45
CA LYS A 82 -28.49 18.99 14.71
C LYS A 82 -29.01 19.65 13.43
N VAL A 83 -28.34 19.46 12.28
CA VAL A 83 -28.81 19.95 10.97
C VAL A 83 -30.11 19.25 10.58
N ARG A 84 -30.16 17.91 10.62
CA ARG A 84 -31.33 17.09 10.27
C ARG A 84 -32.55 17.45 11.15
N GLN A 85 -32.33 17.66 12.45
CA GLN A 85 -33.37 18.07 13.41
C GLN A 85 -33.83 19.52 13.21
N ARG A 86 -32.91 20.47 12.94
CA ARG A 86 -33.27 21.87 12.57
C ARG A 86 -34.06 21.91 11.26
N VAL A 87 -33.67 21.11 10.27
CA VAL A 87 -34.32 20.97 8.96
C VAL A 87 -35.71 20.34 9.09
N ARG A 88 -35.90 19.38 10.01
CA ARG A 88 -37.22 18.79 10.34
C ARG A 88 -38.12 19.80 11.05
N ARG A 89 -37.66 20.42 12.15
CA ARG A 89 -38.41 21.44 12.92
C ARG A 89 -38.78 22.69 12.11
N LYS A 90 -37.92 23.16 11.20
CA LYS A 90 -38.28 24.26 10.28
C LYS A 90 -39.30 23.83 9.23
N GLY A 91 -39.34 22.55 8.83
CA GLY A 91 -40.37 22.04 7.92
C GLY A 91 -41.75 22.06 8.56
N GLU A 92 -41.85 21.59 9.81
CA GLU A 92 -43.10 21.58 10.60
C GLU A 92 -43.59 23.01 10.87
N LYS A 93 -42.73 23.93 11.31
CA LYS A 93 -43.11 25.34 11.59
C LYS A 93 -43.47 26.18 10.35
N GLN A 94 -43.25 25.71 9.12
CA GLN A 94 -43.53 26.48 7.90
C GLN A 94 -44.80 26.04 7.16
N GLY A 95 -45.52 25.05 7.70
CA GLY A 95 -46.82 24.58 7.21
C GLY A 95 -48.03 25.31 7.80
N ASP A 96 -47.86 26.06 8.89
CA ASP A 96 -48.97 26.59 9.71
C ASP A 96 -49.07 28.13 9.68
N GLY A 97 -49.03 28.70 8.47
CA GLY A 97 -49.02 30.16 8.25
C GLY A 97 -49.96 30.57 7.13
N ARG A 98 -51.27 30.69 7.43
CA ARG A 98 -52.27 31.30 6.54
C ARG A 98 -52.09 32.83 6.51
N GLY A 99 -51.88 33.42 5.33
CA GLY A 99 -51.89 34.88 5.17
C GLY A 99 -51.48 35.43 3.80
N GLY A 100 -52.46 35.95 3.05
CA GLY A 100 -52.34 37.16 2.21
C GLY A 100 -51.50 37.15 0.92
N GLY A 101 -52.18 37.05 -0.24
CA GLY A 101 -52.11 38.03 -1.34
C GLY A 101 -50.80 38.28 -2.13
N SER A 102 -50.86 37.98 -3.43
CA SER A 102 -50.06 38.55 -4.55
C SER A 102 -48.53 38.34 -4.60
N LYS A 103 -47.77 38.39 -3.49
CA LYS A 103 -46.31 38.08 -3.49
C LYS A 103 -46.01 36.57 -3.42
N THR A 104 -46.91 35.72 -3.92
CA THR A 104 -46.92 34.26 -3.76
C THR A 104 -45.94 33.54 -4.67
N ALA A 105 -45.92 33.82 -5.98
CA ALA A 105 -45.11 33.08 -6.96
C ALA A 105 -43.60 33.10 -6.65
N GLY A 106 -43.05 34.28 -6.30
CA GLY A 106 -41.64 34.40 -5.88
C GLY A 106 -41.32 33.67 -4.57
N ARG A 107 -42.29 33.61 -3.64
CA ARG A 107 -42.18 32.85 -2.38
C ARG A 107 -42.25 31.34 -2.63
N GLU A 108 -43.08 30.87 -3.55
CA GLU A 108 -43.15 29.45 -3.93
C GLU A 108 -41.89 29.00 -4.69
N ARG A 109 -41.40 29.81 -5.65
CA ARG A 109 -40.14 29.52 -6.35
C ARG A 109 -38.98 29.39 -5.37
N ARG A 110 -38.88 30.31 -4.39
CA ARG A 110 -37.89 30.26 -3.29
C ARG A 110 -38.10 29.05 -2.36
N ARG A 111 -39.34 28.66 -2.03
CA ARG A 111 -39.63 27.43 -1.24
C ARG A 111 -39.25 26.15 -2.00
N ALA A 112 -39.52 26.09 -3.30
CA ALA A 112 -39.14 24.97 -4.16
C ALA A 112 -37.62 24.85 -4.30
N GLU A 113 -36.92 25.98 -4.40
CA GLU A 113 -35.46 26.05 -4.41
C GLU A 113 -34.84 25.59 -3.08
N ILE A 114 -35.35 26.08 -1.94
CA ILE A 114 -34.96 25.60 -0.60
C ILE A 114 -35.21 24.09 -0.45
N ARG A 115 -36.32 23.57 -0.98
CA ARG A 115 -36.61 22.13 -0.99
C ARG A 115 -35.61 21.34 -1.85
N ARG A 116 -35.28 21.82 -3.06
CA ARG A 116 -34.26 21.22 -3.92
C ARG A 116 -32.86 21.24 -3.28
N LEU A 117 -32.50 22.33 -2.60
CA LEU A 117 -31.26 22.44 -1.83
C LEU A 117 -31.25 21.44 -0.66
N ARG A 118 -32.34 21.33 0.11
CA ARG A 118 -32.51 20.35 1.18
C ARG A 118 -32.38 18.90 0.68
N GLU A 119 -32.99 18.58 -0.46
CA GLU A 119 -32.88 17.24 -1.08
C GLU A 119 -31.45 16.95 -1.56
N LYS A 120 -30.75 17.92 -2.15
CA LYS A 120 -29.32 17.81 -2.50
C LYS A 120 -28.43 17.61 -1.27
N VAL A 121 -28.66 18.37 -0.19
CA VAL A 121 -27.91 18.25 1.07
C VAL A 121 -28.17 16.91 1.75
N SER A 122 -29.42 16.43 1.81
CA SER A 122 -29.73 15.09 2.35
C SER A 122 -28.99 14.00 1.58
N LYS A 123 -29.07 14.01 0.24
CA LYS A 123 -28.37 13.02 -0.61
C LYS A 123 -26.85 13.05 -0.40
N ARG A 124 -26.24 14.23 -0.18
CA ARG A 124 -24.81 14.35 0.16
C ARG A 124 -24.50 13.77 1.55
N ILE A 125 -25.33 14.02 2.56
CA ILE A 125 -25.18 13.44 3.90
C ILE A 125 -25.31 11.91 3.85
N ASP A 126 -26.30 11.40 3.12
CA ASP A 126 -26.52 9.97 2.96
C ASP A 126 -25.34 9.31 2.22
N SER A 127 -24.81 9.94 1.15
CA SER A 127 -23.61 9.43 0.46
C SER A 127 -22.35 9.45 1.32
N LEU A 128 -22.16 10.49 2.15
CA LEU A 128 -21.04 10.57 3.09
C LEU A 128 -21.16 9.50 4.19
N SER A 129 -22.38 9.24 4.69
CA SER A 129 -22.61 8.16 5.66
C SER A 129 -22.27 6.79 5.08
N THR A 130 -22.68 6.49 3.85
CA THR A 130 -22.35 5.21 3.20
C THR A 130 -20.84 5.05 2.94
N GLN A 131 -20.17 6.11 2.46
CA GLN A 131 -18.71 6.10 2.29
C GLN A 131 -17.97 5.91 3.63
N TRP A 132 -18.52 6.46 4.73
CA TRP A 132 -17.96 6.31 6.07
C TRP A 132 -18.10 4.90 6.63
N ASP A 133 -19.26 4.27 6.46
CA ASP A 133 -19.47 2.88 6.90
C ASP A 133 -18.63 1.89 6.09
N ASP A 134 -18.47 2.11 4.77
CA ASP A 134 -17.51 1.37 3.95
C ASP A 134 -16.06 1.56 4.43
N ALA A 135 -15.66 2.81 4.73
CA ALA A 135 -14.33 3.10 5.28
C ALA A 135 -14.10 2.42 6.64
N LYS A 136 -15.13 2.35 7.50
CA LYS A 136 -15.10 1.64 8.79
C LYS A 136 -14.95 0.13 8.61
N ASN A 137 -15.67 -0.45 7.67
CA ASN A 137 -15.58 -1.88 7.34
C ASN A 137 -14.20 -2.25 6.78
N VAL A 138 -13.63 -1.40 5.91
CA VAL A 138 -12.25 -1.54 5.41
C VAL A 138 -11.24 -1.46 6.56
N ARG A 139 -11.35 -0.48 7.45
CA ARG A 139 -10.48 -0.34 8.65
C ARG A 139 -10.55 -1.57 9.56
N LEU A 140 -11.74 -2.13 9.80
CA LEU A 140 -11.91 -3.33 10.63
C LEU A 140 -11.23 -4.55 9.98
N ARG A 141 -11.47 -4.77 8.67
CA ARG A 141 -10.80 -5.84 7.90
C ARG A 141 -9.29 -5.71 8.00
N ASP A 142 -8.74 -4.52 7.77
CA ASP A 142 -7.31 -4.28 7.74
C ASP A 142 -6.68 -4.47 9.13
N LYS A 143 -7.38 -4.12 10.22
CA LYS A 143 -6.99 -4.40 11.61
C LYS A 143 -6.99 -5.91 11.92
N ILE A 144 -8.00 -6.65 11.45
CA ILE A 144 -8.05 -8.12 11.59
C ILE A 144 -6.93 -8.77 10.78
N CYS A 145 -6.71 -8.37 9.53
CA CYS A 145 -5.61 -8.87 8.70
C CYS A 145 -4.25 -8.59 9.36
N PHE A 146 -4.04 -7.39 9.92
CA PHE A 146 -2.82 -7.07 10.65
C PHE A 146 -2.60 -8.02 11.84
N MET A 147 -3.61 -8.18 12.71
CA MET A 147 -3.52 -9.08 13.87
C MET A 147 -3.23 -10.52 13.44
N VAL A 148 -3.98 -11.06 12.47
CA VAL A 148 -3.79 -12.42 11.95
C VAL A 148 -2.41 -12.58 11.30
N GLY A 149 -1.92 -11.57 10.57
CA GLY A 149 -0.60 -11.58 9.94
C GLY A 149 0.55 -11.62 10.95
N VAL A 150 0.48 -10.79 12.00
CA VAL A 150 1.45 -10.77 13.09
C VAL A 150 1.38 -12.07 13.90
N MET A 151 0.19 -12.52 14.27
CA MET A 151 0.02 -13.79 15.00
C MET A 151 0.50 -14.99 14.17
N ASN A 152 0.33 -15.00 12.85
CA ASN A 152 0.87 -16.06 12.00
C ASN A 152 2.40 -16.11 12.02
N LEU A 153 3.07 -14.95 12.04
CA LEU A 153 4.53 -14.86 12.19
C LEU A 153 4.98 -15.39 13.56
N VAL A 154 4.32 -14.95 14.65
CA VAL A 154 4.61 -15.40 16.02
C VAL A 154 4.39 -16.91 16.17
N VAL A 155 3.22 -17.42 15.78
CA VAL A 155 2.88 -18.84 15.85
C VAL A 155 3.83 -19.69 15.00
N SER A 156 4.15 -19.26 13.77
CA SER A 156 5.13 -19.98 12.93
C SER A 156 6.52 -20.02 13.57
N SER A 157 6.94 -18.94 14.23
CA SER A 157 8.22 -18.87 14.95
C SER A 157 8.23 -19.79 16.17
N LEU A 158 7.14 -19.83 16.95
CA LEU A 158 6.97 -20.72 18.09
C LEU A 158 6.94 -22.19 17.67
N ILE A 159 6.22 -22.53 16.60
CA ILE A 159 6.21 -23.90 16.05
C ILE A 159 7.62 -24.30 15.63
N PHE A 160 8.35 -23.43 14.92
CA PHE A 160 9.71 -23.71 14.48
C PHE A 160 10.68 -23.91 15.67
N ALA A 161 10.55 -23.10 16.73
CA ALA A 161 11.40 -23.15 17.90
C ALA A 161 11.14 -24.36 18.81
N TYR A 162 9.87 -24.62 19.15
CA TYR A 162 9.50 -25.66 20.12
C TYR A 162 9.22 -27.04 19.49
N LYS A 163 8.69 -27.09 18.26
CA LYS A 163 8.27 -28.35 17.62
C LYS A 163 8.36 -28.28 16.08
N PRO A 164 9.58 -28.19 15.51
CA PRO A 164 9.79 -27.99 14.07
C PRO A 164 9.13 -29.05 13.18
N ALA A 165 8.89 -30.25 13.72
CA ALA A 165 8.09 -31.32 13.13
C ALA A 165 6.65 -30.92 12.69
N TRP A 166 6.10 -29.85 13.25
CA TRP A 166 4.76 -29.35 12.92
C TRP A 166 4.78 -28.29 11.79
N MET A 167 5.95 -27.83 11.35
CA MET A 167 6.07 -26.89 10.22
C MET A 167 5.44 -27.40 8.91
N PRO A 168 5.57 -28.68 8.51
CA PRO A 168 4.88 -29.22 7.33
C PRO A 168 3.35 -29.14 7.41
N LEU A 169 2.79 -29.36 8.61
CA LEU A 169 1.35 -29.30 8.85
C LEU A 169 0.86 -27.84 8.82
N SER A 170 1.56 -26.93 9.52
CA SER A 170 1.29 -25.49 9.49
C SER A 170 1.32 -24.94 8.05
N TYR A 171 2.36 -25.28 7.28
CA TYR A 171 2.46 -24.93 5.87
C TYR A 171 1.28 -25.45 5.05
N THR A 172 0.86 -26.69 5.29
CA THR A 172 -0.25 -27.31 4.55
C THR A 172 -1.56 -26.59 4.82
N ILE A 173 -1.89 -26.33 6.09
CA ILE A 173 -3.09 -25.57 6.50
C ILE A 173 -3.08 -24.16 5.90
N GLN A 174 -1.94 -23.45 5.97
CA GLN A 174 -1.84 -22.12 5.38
C GLN A 174 -1.92 -22.15 3.85
N THR A 175 -1.35 -23.18 3.19
CA THR A 175 -1.40 -23.34 1.73
C THR A 175 -2.83 -23.63 1.26
N THR A 176 -3.57 -24.50 1.95
CA THR A 176 -4.99 -24.79 1.62
C THR A 176 -5.92 -23.62 1.87
N TYR A 177 -5.51 -22.62 2.67
CA TYR A 177 -6.22 -21.34 2.78
C TYR A 177 -5.80 -20.32 1.72
N PHE A 178 -4.49 -20.06 1.62
CA PHE A 178 -3.94 -18.97 0.80
C PHE A 178 -4.03 -19.23 -0.71
N LEU A 179 -3.82 -20.46 -1.20
CA LEU A 179 -3.86 -20.73 -2.64
C LEU A 179 -5.28 -20.63 -3.20
N PRO A 180 -6.33 -21.23 -2.61
CA PRO A 180 -7.71 -21.04 -3.08
C PRO A 180 -8.16 -19.58 -3.04
N LEU A 181 -7.80 -18.84 -1.97
CA LEU A 181 -8.06 -17.40 -1.86
C LEU A 181 -7.36 -16.61 -3.00
N ARG A 182 -6.12 -16.98 -3.34
CA ARG A 182 -5.38 -16.39 -4.46
C ARG A 182 -6.05 -16.68 -5.80
N VAL A 183 -6.47 -17.93 -6.04
CA VAL A 183 -7.21 -18.32 -7.26
C VAL A 183 -8.49 -17.50 -7.39
N TYR A 184 -9.23 -17.33 -6.30
CA TYR A 184 -10.43 -16.48 -6.27
C TYR A 184 -10.11 -15.01 -6.62
N SER A 185 -9.19 -14.36 -5.90
CA SER A 185 -8.84 -12.95 -6.16
C SER A 185 -8.34 -12.74 -7.59
N TYR A 186 -7.41 -13.58 -8.06
CA TYR A 186 -6.82 -13.41 -9.40
C TYR A 186 -7.83 -13.68 -10.51
N THR A 187 -8.79 -14.58 -10.31
CA THR A 187 -9.89 -14.77 -11.27
C THR A 187 -10.80 -13.55 -11.32
N ARG A 188 -11.16 -12.95 -10.17
CA ARG A 188 -11.93 -11.70 -10.12
C ARG A 188 -11.21 -10.51 -10.76
N LYS A 189 -9.87 -10.48 -10.72
CA LYS A 189 -9.02 -9.43 -11.33
C LYS A 189 -8.62 -9.68 -12.79
N LYS A 190 -9.07 -10.78 -13.42
CA LYS A 190 -8.59 -11.28 -14.73
C LYS A 190 -7.07 -11.57 -14.79
N TRP A 191 -6.41 -11.80 -13.66
CA TRP A 191 -4.98 -12.11 -13.53
C TRP A 191 -4.68 -13.63 -13.51
N THR A 192 -5.61 -14.45 -13.99
CA THR A 192 -5.54 -15.93 -13.93
C THR A 192 -4.25 -16.52 -14.54
N TYR A 193 -3.56 -15.83 -15.44
CA TYR A 193 -2.34 -16.34 -16.06
C TYR A 193 -1.12 -16.35 -15.12
N PHE A 194 -1.08 -15.49 -14.10
CA PHE A 194 -0.06 -15.55 -13.06
C PHE A 194 -0.12 -16.82 -12.22
N LEU A 195 -1.27 -17.53 -12.16
CA LEU A 195 -1.41 -18.78 -11.41
C LEU A 195 -0.63 -19.95 -12.04
N PHE A 196 -0.15 -19.81 -13.28
CA PHE A 196 0.71 -20.79 -13.94
C PHE A 196 2.21 -20.56 -13.68
N ASP A 197 2.58 -19.48 -12.99
CA ASP A 197 3.98 -19.17 -12.70
C ASP A 197 4.60 -20.21 -11.76
N TYR A 198 5.93 -20.40 -11.89
CA TYR A 198 6.68 -21.50 -11.27
C TYR A 198 6.53 -21.60 -9.74
N CYS A 199 6.25 -20.51 -9.04
CA CYS A 199 6.06 -20.51 -7.59
C CYS A 199 4.78 -21.26 -7.16
N TYR A 200 3.68 -21.15 -7.91
CA TYR A 200 2.45 -21.91 -7.62
C TYR A 200 2.67 -23.40 -7.87
N PHE A 201 3.28 -23.73 -8.99
CA PHE A 201 3.63 -25.11 -9.33
C PHE A 201 4.57 -25.74 -8.29
N SER A 202 5.57 -25.00 -7.83
CA SER A 202 6.49 -25.44 -6.77
C SER A 202 5.80 -25.61 -5.42
N ASN A 203 4.80 -24.79 -5.07
CA ASN A 203 4.03 -25.00 -3.84
C ASN A 203 3.17 -26.28 -3.90
N VAL A 204 2.59 -26.59 -5.07
CA VAL A 204 1.92 -27.89 -5.29
C VAL A 204 2.93 -29.04 -5.21
N LEU A 205 4.13 -28.87 -5.77
CA LEU A 205 5.22 -29.86 -5.68
C LEU A 205 5.64 -30.14 -4.23
N ASN A 206 5.75 -29.09 -3.42
CA ASN A 206 6.07 -29.20 -2.00
C ASN A 206 5.00 -30.02 -1.28
N LEU A 207 3.72 -29.76 -1.50
CA LEU A 207 2.63 -30.57 -0.93
C LEU A 207 2.67 -32.03 -1.41
N ALA A 208 2.95 -32.27 -2.69
CA ALA A 208 3.09 -33.61 -3.23
C ALA A 208 4.27 -34.37 -2.57
N TYR A 209 5.38 -33.70 -2.29
CA TYR A 209 6.47 -34.28 -1.51
C TYR A 209 6.04 -34.61 -0.08
N LEU A 210 5.44 -33.64 0.61
CA LEU A 210 5.13 -33.76 2.04
C LEU A 210 4.11 -34.86 2.36
N TRP A 211 3.20 -35.18 1.43
CA TRP A 211 2.05 -36.05 1.71
C TRP A 211 1.89 -37.24 0.76
N LEU A 212 2.36 -37.17 -0.50
CA LEU A 212 2.13 -38.23 -1.49
C LEU A 212 3.39 -39.08 -1.74
N PHE A 213 4.57 -38.45 -1.80
CA PHE A 213 5.82 -39.14 -2.13
C PHE A 213 7.01 -38.76 -1.21
N PRO A 214 6.88 -38.82 0.13
CA PRO A 214 7.97 -38.51 1.08
C PRO A 214 9.22 -39.41 0.96
N GLN A 215 9.08 -40.55 0.29
CA GLN A 215 10.14 -41.50 -0.07
C GLN A 215 10.94 -41.12 -1.32
N SER A 216 10.45 -40.20 -2.15
CA SER A 216 11.09 -39.85 -3.42
C SER A 216 12.27 -38.89 -3.22
N GLN A 217 13.48 -39.41 -3.43
CA GLN A 217 14.73 -38.65 -3.39
C GLN A 217 14.74 -37.55 -4.46
N PHE A 218 14.34 -37.88 -5.69
CA PHE A 218 14.21 -36.92 -6.80
C PHE A 218 13.31 -35.75 -6.41
N LEU A 219 12.11 -36.05 -5.91
CA LEU A 219 11.11 -35.03 -5.60
C LEU A 219 11.56 -34.15 -4.42
N PHE A 220 12.18 -34.73 -3.39
CA PHE A 220 12.77 -33.96 -2.29
C PHE A 220 13.85 -33.01 -2.79
N THR A 221 14.80 -33.50 -3.60
CA THR A 221 15.90 -32.70 -4.13
C THR A 221 15.39 -31.53 -4.98
N VAL A 222 14.40 -31.75 -5.84
CA VAL A 222 13.77 -30.67 -6.62
C VAL A 222 13.03 -29.69 -5.69
N ALA A 223 12.21 -30.17 -4.75
CA ALA A 223 11.43 -29.29 -3.87
C ALA A 223 12.31 -28.46 -2.93
N TYR A 224 13.34 -29.07 -2.31
CA TYR A 224 14.29 -28.38 -1.44
C TYR A 224 15.04 -27.27 -2.19
N CYS A 225 15.55 -27.59 -3.39
CA CYS A 225 16.28 -26.67 -4.25
C CYS A 225 15.40 -25.56 -4.82
N ALA A 226 14.19 -25.86 -5.30
CA ALA A 226 13.23 -24.86 -5.77
C ALA A 226 12.83 -23.89 -4.64
N ALA A 227 12.59 -24.42 -3.43
CA ALA A 227 12.21 -23.64 -2.25
C ALA A 227 13.32 -22.66 -1.80
N HIS A 228 14.56 -23.14 -1.67
CA HIS A 228 15.70 -22.32 -1.25
C HIS A 228 16.33 -21.49 -2.40
N GLY A 229 16.02 -21.85 -3.64
CA GLY A 229 16.48 -21.13 -4.83
C GLY A 229 15.44 -20.16 -5.37
N PRO A 230 14.89 -20.37 -6.58
CA PRO A 230 14.04 -19.40 -7.27
C PRO A 230 12.85 -18.90 -6.44
N LEU A 231 12.27 -19.70 -5.53
CA LEU A 231 11.19 -19.22 -4.66
C LEU A 231 11.72 -18.22 -3.62
N ALA A 232 12.74 -18.58 -2.85
CA ALA A 232 13.35 -17.70 -1.86
C ALA A 232 13.91 -16.40 -2.48
N PHE A 233 14.72 -16.51 -3.53
CA PHE A 233 15.35 -15.36 -4.18
C PHE A 233 14.33 -14.41 -4.83
N SER A 234 13.13 -14.89 -5.19
CA SER A 234 12.06 -14.03 -5.71
C SER A 234 11.60 -12.97 -4.70
N ILE A 235 11.84 -13.16 -3.39
CA ILE A 235 11.55 -12.15 -2.36
C ILE A 235 12.36 -10.88 -2.62
N ALA A 236 13.63 -11.02 -3.02
CA ALA A 236 14.47 -9.92 -3.43
C ALA A 236 14.05 -9.38 -4.81
N THR A 237 13.94 -10.26 -5.81
CA THR A 237 13.71 -9.87 -7.22
C THR A 237 12.38 -9.14 -7.43
N TRP A 238 11.30 -9.62 -6.80
CA TRP A 238 9.96 -9.03 -6.91
C TRP A 238 9.63 -8.07 -5.77
N ARG A 239 10.58 -7.80 -4.86
CA ARG A 239 10.38 -7.04 -3.62
C ARG A 239 9.12 -7.47 -2.89
N ASN A 240 9.01 -8.77 -2.58
CA ASN A 240 7.89 -9.25 -1.76
C ASN A 240 8.01 -8.64 -0.36
N SER A 241 6.91 -8.08 0.12
CA SER A 241 6.85 -7.21 1.31
C SER A 241 5.99 -7.81 2.41
N ALA A 242 6.48 -7.78 3.66
CA ALA A 242 5.70 -8.11 4.85
C ALA A 242 4.77 -6.93 5.21
N VAL A 243 3.60 -6.89 4.57
CA VAL A 243 2.58 -5.86 4.78
C VAL A 243 1.38 -6.49 5.47
N PHE A 244 1.41 -6.57 6.79
CA PHE A 244 0.49 -7.39 7.58
C PHE A 244 -0.99 -7.02 7.39
N HIS A 245 -1.33 -5.76 7.12
CA HIS A 245 -2.71 -5.34 6.82
C HIS A 245 -3.21 -5.78 5.43
N SER A 246 -2.31 -6.23 4.52
CA SER A 246 -2.63 -6.60 3.15
C SER A 246 -2.53 -8.12 2.93
N LEU A 247 -3.68 -8.78 2.96
CA LEU A 247 -3.80 -10.24 2.79
C LEU A 247 -3.17 -10.74 1.48
N GLU A 248 -3.22 -9.95 0.40
CA GLU A 248 -2.59 -10.32 -0.89
C GLU A 248 -1.07 -10.23 -0.85
N LYS A 249 -0.50 -9.23 -0.18
CA LYS A 249 0.96 -9.11 0.00
C LYS A 249 1.48 -10.22 0.92
N MET A 250 0.79 -10.48 2.03
CA MET A 250 1.13 -11.59 2.94
C MET A 250 1.04 -12.96 2.26
N CYS A 251 -0.01 -13.18 1.44
CA CYS A 251 -0.12 -14.41 0.65
C CYS A 251 1.02 -14.55 -0.38
N SER A 252 1.51 -13.44 -0.97
CA SER A 252 2.63 -13.50 -1.93
C SER A 252 3.91 -13.86 -1.19
N LEU A 253 4.17 -13.20 -0.07
CA LEU A 253 5.32 -13.50 0.77
C LEU A 253 5.29 -14.96 1.27
N PHE A 254 4.13 -15.47 1.70
CA PHE A 254 3.96 -16.87 2.14
C PHE A 254 4.41 -17.89 1.09
N ILE A 255 3.96 -17.74 -0.16
CA ILE A 255 4.26 -18.64 -1.29
C ILE A 255 5.77 -18.76 -1.56
N HIS A 256 6.54 -17.73 -1.19
CA HIS A 256 7.98 -17.64 -1.45
C HIS A 256 8.85 -17.87 -0.19
N LEU A 257 8.39 -17.47 0.99
CA LEU A 257 9.14 -17.52 2.26
C LEU A 257 8.86 -18.79 3.08
N TYR A 258 7.63 -19.29 3.08
CA TYR A 258 7.28 -20.45 3.93
C TYR A 258 7.95 -21.77 3.48
N PRO A 259 8.05 -22.08 2.17
CA PRO A 259 8.73 -23.29 1.70
C PRO A 259 10.18 -23.47 2.22
N PRO A 260 11.13 -22.52 2.08
CA PRO A 260 12.48 -22.72 2.59
C PRO A 260 12.51 -22.89 4.12
N ILE A 261 11.62 -22.24 4.87
CA ILE A 261 11.49 -22.45 6.33
C ILE A 261 11.10 -23.90 6.63
N VAL A 262 10.09 -24.45 5.94
CA VAL A 262 9.64 -25.85 6.13
C VAL A 262 10.74 -26.84 5.78
N PHE A 263 11.39 -26.68 4.62
CA PHE A 263 12.45 -27.59 4.20
C PHE A 263 13.72 -27.46 5.08
N THR A 264 14.02 -26.27 5.60
CA THR A 264 15.04 -26.10 6.64
C THR A 264 14.64 -26.81 7.95
N ALA A 265 13.39 -26.69 8.39
CA ALA A 265 12.91 -27.39 9.59
C ALA A 265 13.09 -28.92 9.45
N ILE A 266 12.63 -29.48 8.32
CA ILE A 266 12.75 -30.91 8.00
C ILE A 266 14.23 -31.36 7.98
N ARG A 267 15.12 -30.64 7.28
CA ARG A 267 16.51 -31.08 7.10
C ARG A 267 17.37 -30.90 8.36
N HIS A 268 17.16 -29.82 9.12
CA HIS A 268 18.13 -29.31 10.12
C HIS A 268 17.63 -29.18 11.56
N PHE A 269 16.31 -29.24 11.80
CA PHE A 269 15.73 -28.99 13.13
C PHE A 269 14.80 -30.10 13.63
N MET A 270 14.23 -30.93 12.76
CA MET A 270 13.56 -32.17 13.18
C MET A 270 14.56 -33.18 13.73
N ASP A 271 14.14 -33.95 14.73
CA ASP A 271 14.89 -35.10 15.23
C ASP A 271 15.15 -36.13 14.11
N LYS A 272 16.32 -36.79 14.14
CA LYS A 272 16.73 -37.74 13.10
C LYS A 272 15.74 -38.88 12.92
N LYS A 273 15.26 -39.49 14.02
CA LYS A 273 14.35 -40.65 13.98
C LYS A 273 12.97 -40.25 13.47
N GLU A 274 12.43 -39.12 13.94
CA GLU A 274 11.14 -38.63 13.43
C GLU A 274 11.22 -38.23 11.96
N ARG A 275 12.26 -37.47 11.58
CA ARG A 275 12.53 -37.04 10.21
C ARG A 275 12.60 -38.22 9.25
N GLU A 276 13.41 -39.23 9.55
CA GLU A 276 13.62 -40.37 8.67
C GLU A 276 12.42 -41.31 8.64
N SER A 277 11.61 -41.35 9.70
CA SER A 277 10.32 -42.04 9.72
C SER A 277 9.30 -41.39 8.78
N ARG A 278 9.11 -40.06 8.90
CA ARG A 278 8.10 -39.29 8.15
C ARG A 278 8.54 -38.95 6.73
N PHE A 279 9.84 -38.81 6.49
CA PHE A 279 10.43 -38.42 5.21
C PHE A 279 11.56 -39.41 4.82
N PRO A 280 11.23 -40.64 4.39
CA PRO A 280 12.22 -41.69 4.13
C PRO A 280 13.32 -41.33 3.13
N ALA A 281 13.05 -40.41 2.18
CA ALA A 281 14.04 -39.94 1.21
C ALA A 281 15.34 -39.43 1.86
N LEU A 282 15.24 -38.81 3.04
CA LEU A 282 16.37 -38.24 3.76
C LEU A 282 17.37 -39.27 4.31
N ARG A 283 17.00 -40.56 4.40
CA ARG A 283 17.95 -41.63 4.76
C ARG A 283 19.04 -41.82 3.71
N ALA A 284 18.69 -41.62 2.43
CA ALA A 284 19.60 -41.78 1.29
C ALA A 284 20.27 -40.46 0.86
N LEU A 285 19.93 -39.33 1.50
CA LEU A 285 20.42 -38.00 1.14
C LEU A 285 21.12 -37.31 2.34
N PRO A 286 22.24 -37.86 2.85
CA PRO A 286 23.02 -37.20 3.91
C PRO A 286 23.55 -35.83 3.46
N SER A 287 24.02 -35.75 2.22
CA SER A 287 24.34 -34.54 1.45
C SER A 287 23.50 -34.52 0.15
N LEU A 288 23.47 -33.37 -0.54
CA LEU A 288 22.99 -33.30 -1.92
C LEU A 288 24.22 -33.22 -2.83
N ASP A 289 24.35 -34.17 -3.76
CA ASP A 289 25.30 -34.04 -4.86
C ASP A 289 24.89 -32.86 -5.76
N GLY A 290 25.85 -31.99 -6.06
CA GLY A 290 25.61 -30.76 -6.82
C GLY A 290 25.19 -31.03 -8.27
N TRP A 291 25.77 -32.05 -8.90
CA TRP A 291 25.46 -32.40 -10.31
C TRP A 291 24.08 -33.05 -10.44
N THR A 292 23.74 -33.97 -9.54
CA THR A 292 22.42 -34.60 -9.45
C THR A 292 21.34 -33.57 -9.13
N ALA A 293 21.58 -32.68 -8.16
CA ALA A 293 20.66 -31.61 -7.81
C ALA A 293 20.46 -30.63 -8.99
N PHE A 294 21.53 -30.23 -9.67
CA PHE A 294 21.46 -29.40 -10.88
C PHE A 294 20.63 -30.08 -11.97
N THR A 295 20.96 -31.32 -12.32
CA THR A 295 20.30 -32.08 -13.39
C THR A 295 18.81 -32.24 -13.11
N PHE A 296 18.44 -32.66 -11.90
CA PHE A 296 17.03 -32.84 -11.51
C PHE A 296 16.25 -31.52 -11.57
N ASN A 297 16.81 -30.42 -11.05
CA ASN A 297 16.12 -29.12 -11.05
C ASN A 297 16.00 -28.53 -12.46
N VAL A 298 17.04 -28.63 -13.30
CA VAL A 298 16.99 -28.15 -14.70
C VAL A 298 16.02 -28.98 -15.53
N SER A 299 16.04 -30.32 -15.45
CA SER A 299 15.08 -31.17 -16.16
C SER A 299 13.64 -30.89 -15.73
N PHE A 300 13.39 -30.72 -14.42
CA PHE A 300 12.05 -30.44 -13.92
C PHE A 300 11.57 -29.03 -14.27
N TYR A 301 12.46 -28.03 -14.23
CA TYR A 301 12.15 -26.67 -14.66
C TYR A 301 11.90 -26.60 -16.18
N LEU A 302 12.67 -27.33 -17.01
CA LEU A 302 12.43 -27.46 -18.44
C LEU A 302 11.05 -28.07 -18.74
N PHE A 303 10.65 -29.09 -17.99
CA PHE A 303 9.31 -29.66 -18.09
C PHE A 303 8.23 -28.61 -17.78
N TRP A 304 8.34 -27.87 -16.67
CA TRP A 304 7.41 -26.78 -16.36
C TRP A 304 7.43 -25.68 -17.43
N GLN A 305 8.61 -25.28 -17.93
CA GLN A 305 8.79 -24.23 -18.92
C GLN A 305 8.14 -24.61 -20.26
N LEU A 306 8.23 -25.88 -20.65
CA LEU A 306 7.55 -26.43 -21.83
C LEU A 306 6.02 -26.44 -21.63
N CYS A 307 5.52 -26.89 -20.48
CA CYS A 307 4.10 -26.82 -20.15
C CYS A 307 3.58 -25.38 -20.18
N TYR A 308 4.32 -24.43 -19.60
CA TYR A 308 3.99 -23.01 -19.60
C TYR A 308 3.92 -22.46 -21.03
N PHE A 309 4.94 -22.71 -21.86
CA PHE A 309 5.00 -22.27 -23.25
C PHE A 309 3.81 -22.82 -24.07
N VAL A 310 3.48 -24.10 -23.94
CA VAL A 310 2.33 -24.70 -24.63
C VAL A 310 0.99 -24.12 -24.15
N LEU A 311 0.82 -23.88 -22.85
CA LEU A 311 -0.44 -23.38 -22.28
C LEU A 311 -0.67 -21.88 -22.53
N ILE A 312 0.39 -21.08 -22.54
CA ILE A 312 0.34 -19.62 -22.68
C ILE A 312 0.47 -19.22 -24.16
N THR A 313 1.56 -19.61 -24.83
CA THR A 313 1.87 -19.13 -26.19
C THR A 313 1.00 -19.80 -27.26
N LYS A 314 0.71 -21.11 -27.18
CA LYS A 314 -0.10 -21.78 -28.23
C LYS A 314 -1.62 -21.71 -28.04
N ARG A 315 -2.12 -21.59 -26.80
CA ARG A 315 -3.57 -21.65 -26.51
C ARG A 315 -4.21 -20.31 -26.15
N LYS A 316 -3.42 -19.27 -25.84
CA LYS A 316 -3.93 -18.06 -25.18
C LYS A 316 -3.28 -16.75 -25.64
N ALA A 317 -2.44 -16.77 -26.69
CA ALA A 317 -1.76 -15.58 -27.23
C ALA A 317 -2.72 -14.42 -27.53
N ASP A 318 -3.83 -14.67 -28.22
CA ASP A 318 -4.79 -13.62 -28.63
C ASP A 318 -5.38 -12.84 -27.44
N LYS A 319 -5.56 -13.52 -26.29
CA LYS A 319 -6.08 -12.93 -25.04
C LYS A 319 -5.02 -12.21 -24.20
N ILE A 320 -3.75 -12.29 -24.60
CA ILE A 320 -2.63 -11.53 -24.04
C ILE A 320 -2.33 -10.34 -24.96
N ALA A 321 -2.34 -10.58 -26.28
CA ALA A 321 -2.21 -9.54 -27.31
C ALA A 321 -3.33 -8.48 -27.22
N SER A 322 -4.58 -8.90 -26.93
CA SER A 322 -5.70 -7.97 -26.69
C SER A 322 -5.60 -7.15 -25.39
N GLY A 323 -4.59 -7.40 -24.55
CA GLY A 323 -4.42 -6.74 -23.25
C GLY A 323 -5.43 -7.17 -22.17
N GLU A 324 -6.37 -8.09 -22.47
CA GLU A 324 -7.41 -8.52 -21.52
C GLU A 324 -6.83 -9.23 -20.29
N ARG A 325 -5.61 -9.80 -20.41
CA ARG A 325 -4.94 -10.57 -19.36
C ARG A 325 -3.44 -10.32 -19.34
N ILE A 326 -2.93 -10.07 -18.13
CA ILE A 326 -1.50 -9.89 -17.85
C ILE A 326 -0.87 -11.19 -17.33
N ASN A 327 0.41 -11.38 -17.68
CA ASN A 327 1.30 -12.43 -17.19
C ASN A 327 2.65 -11.84 -16.73
N SER A 328 3.50 -12.65 -16.07
CA SER A 328 4.80 -12.20 -15.55
C SER A 328 5.71 -11.57 -16.60
N TYR A 329 5.72 -12.07 -17.84
CA TYR A 329 6.42 -11.43 -18.96
C TYR A 329 5.91 -10.01 -19.23
N SER A 330 4.60 -9.83 -19.42
CA SER A 330 3.99 -8.54 -19.76
C SER A 330 4.22 -7.48 -18.67
N THR A 331 4.28 -7.88 -17.41
CA THR A 331 4.54 -7.00 -16.26
C THR A 331 6.02 -6.67 -16.14
N MET A 332 6.94 -7.62 -16.33
CA MET A 332 8.39 -7.33 -16.28
C MET A 332 8.87 -6.55 -17.49
N ALA A 333 8.36 -6.81 -18.70
CA ALA A 333 8.75 -6.11 -19.92
C ALA A 333 8.31 -4.64 -19.95
N LYS A 334 7.17 -4.32 -19.30
CA LYS A 334 6.64 -2.95 -19.12
C LYS A 334 7.09 -2.28 -17.81
N GLY A 335 7.82 -2.99 -16.95
CA GLY A 335 8.26 -2.50 -15.65
C GLY A 335 9.47 -1.57 -15.72
N LYS A 336 9.98 -1.18 -14.55
CA LYS A 336 11.25 -0.44 -14.38
C LYS A 336 12.26 -1.35 -13.68
N GLY A 337 13.46 -1.52 -14.25
CA GLY A 337 14.55 -2.29 -13.61
C GLY A 337 15.44 -3.05 -14.62
N PRO A 338 16.49 -3.75 -14.14
CA PRO A 338 17.49 -4.38 -15.01
C PRO A 338 16.91 -5.36 -16.04
N VAL A 339 15.91 -6.15 -15.63
CA VAL A 339 15.19 -7.08 -16.51
C VAL A 339 14.46 -6.35 -17.63
N ALA A 340 13.70 -5.29 -17.31
CA ALA A 340 12.99 -4.48 -18.30
C ALA A 340 13.98 -3.83 -19.28
N ASN A 341 15.06 -3.23 -18.76
CA ASN A 341 16.10 -2.58 -19.55
C ASN A 341 16.80 -3.56 -20.50
N LEU A 342 17.03 -4.81 -20.08
CA LEU A 342 17.63 -5.84 -20.93
C LEU A 342 16.65 -6.32 -22.02
N LEU A 343 15.39 -6.55 -21.68
CA LEU A 343 14.35 -6.97 -22.64
C LEU A 343 14.04 -5.89 -23.67
N GLN A 344 14.10 -4.60 -23.29
CA GLN A 344 13.85 -3.50 -24.21
C GLN A 344 14.88 -3.43 -25.34
N LYS A 345 16.14 -3.82 -25.09
CA LYS A 345 17.21 -3.95 -26.11
C LYS A 345 16.97 -5.09 -27.11
N VAL A 346 16.10 -6.06 -26.80
CA VAL A 346 15.77 -7.17 -27.69
C VAL A 346 14.59 -6.79 -28.60
N SER A 347 14.63 -7.21 -29.87
CA SER A 347 13.54 -7.00 -30.83
C SER A 347 12.24 -7.63 -30.34
N VAL A 348 11.10 -6.96 -30.57
CA VAL A 348 9.79 -7.32 -29.99
C VAL A 348 9.46 -8.81 -30.19
N ASN A 349 9.65 -9.34 -31.40
CA ASN A 349 9.35 -10.72 -31.76
C ASN A 349 10.23 -11.77 -31.03
N ARG A 350 11.34 -11.37 -30.40
CA ARG A 350 12.25 -12.24 -29.63
C ARG A 350 12.21 -11.99 -28.13
N ARG A 351 11.45 -10.99 -27.64
CA ARG A 351 11.41 -10.62 -26.21
C ARG A 351 10.85 -11.73 -25.31
N GLU A 352 9.84 -12.47 -25.74
CA GLU A 352 9.30 -13.61 -24.98
C GLU A 352 10.34 -14.73 -24.82
N PHE A 353 11.07 -15.06 -25.88
CA PHE A 353 12.13 -16.05 -25.84
C PHE A 353 13.32 -15.59 -24.97
N ALA A 354 13.73 -14.34 -25.10
CA ALA A 354 14.76 -13.75 -24.24
C ALA A 354 14.34 -13.72 -22.76
N PHE A 355 13.05 -13.49 -22.47
CA PHE A 355 12.51 -13.60 -21.11
C PHE A 355 12.60 -15.03 -20.56
N MET A 356 12.22 -16.04 -21.34
CA MET A 356 12.33 -17.45 -20.92
C MET A 356 13.80 -17.86 -20.67
N LEU A 357 14.75 -17.42 -21.51
CA LEU A 357 16.18 -17.65 -21.30
C LEU A 357 16.70 -16.95 -20.03
N LEU A 358 16.30 -15.71 -19.80
CA LEU A 358 16.68 -14.96 -18.59
C LEU A 358 16.08 -15.61 -17.32
N GLN A 359 14.85 -16.12 -17.40
CA GLN A 359 14.20 -16.84 -16.31
C GLN A 359 14.87 -18.19 -16.04
N MET A 360 15.34 -18.90 -17.07
CA MET A 360 16.17 -20.10 -16.93
C MET A 360 17.50 -19.81 -16.24
N ALA A 361 18.23 -18.78 -16.71
CA ALA A 361 19.51 -18.37 -16.11
C ALA A 361 19.32 -17.97 -14.64
N TYR A 362 18.27 -17.22 -14.34
CA TYR A 362 17.85 -16.88 -12.97
C TYR A 362 17.62 -18.14 -12.12
N THR A 363 16.81 -19.09 -12.60
CA THR A 363 16.55 -20.34 -11.85
C THR A 363 17.83 -21.12 -11.60
N ILE A 364 18.72 -21.25 -12.59
CA ILE A 364 20.00 -21.95 -12.41
C ILE A 364 20.83 -21.26 -11.32
N ILE A 365 21.11 -19.96 -11.45
CA ILE A 365 21.95 -19.19 -10.51
C ILE A 365 21.37 -19.23 -9.10
N CYS A 366 20.07 -18.97 -8.95
CA CYS A 366 19.41 -18.98 -7.65
C CYS A 366 19.38 -20.37 -7.01
N THR A 367 19.43 -21.46 -7.78
CA THR A 367 19.41 -22.82 -7.24
C THR A 367 20.76 -23.26 -6.66
N LEU A 368 21.90 -22.77 -7.18
CA LEU A 368 23.24 -23.21 -6.78
C LEU A 368 23.53 -23.18 -5.27
N PRO A 369 23.13 -22.15 -4.48
CA PRO A 369 23.39 -22.12 -3.04
C PRO A 369 22.67 -23.21 -2.24
N ALA A 370 21.57 -23.78 -2.75
CA ALA A 370 20.76 -24.74 -2.02
C ALA A 370 21.49 -26.07 -1.74
N PRO A 371 21.99 -26.84 -2.74
CA PRO A 371 22.75 -28.06 -2.49
C PRO A 371 24.16 -27.78 -1.95
N LEU A 372 24.80 -26.68 -2.36
CA LEU A 372 26.19 -26.39 -2.01
C LEU A 372 26.36 -25.89 -0.57
N LEU A 373 25.52 -24.94 -0.13
CA LEU A 373 25.68 -24.25 1.16
C LEU A 373 24.57 -24.62 2.15
N PHE A 374 23.30 -24.43 1.77
CA PHE A 374 22.18 -24.47 2.71
C PHE A 374 21.84 -25.89 3.16
N TYR A 375 21.97 -26.89 2.29
CA TYR A 375 21.70 -28.29 2.64
C TYR A 375 22.68 -28.86 3.66
N ASN A 376 23.95 -28.48 3.55
CA ASN A 376 25.03 -29.02 4.38
C ASN A 376 25.19 -28.24 5.70
N SER A 377 24.86 -26.94 5.71
CA SER A 377 25.04 -26.07 6.88
C SER A 377 23.72 -25.51 7.42
N LYS A 378 23.31 -26.02 8.60
CA LYS A 378 22.21 -25.48 9.40
C LYS A 378 22.33 -23.97 9.65
N ARG A 379 23.56 -23.49 9.90
CA ARG A 379 23.84 -22.06 10.13
C ARG A 379 23.63 -21.24 8.86
N ALA A 380 24.11 -21.71 7.71
CA ALA A 380 23.90 -21.02 6.43
C ALA A 380 22.41 -20.93 6.06
N SER A 381 21.66 -22.03 6.22
CA SER A 381 20.21 -22.07 6.00
C SER A 381 19.46 -21.09 6.90
N ALA A 382 19.84 -21.01 8.19
CA ALA A 382 19.22 -20.10 9.15
C ALA A 382 19.54 -18.62 8.86
N VAL A 383 20.80 -18.28 8.55
CA VAL A 383 21.21 -16.92 8.16
C VAL A 383 20.50 -16.48 6.88
N PHE A 384 20.38 -17.37 5.89
CA PHE A 384 19.65 -17.10 4.66
C PHE A 384 18.16 -16.80 4.92
N ILE A 385 17.47 -17.62 5.72
CA ILE A 385 16.07 -17.37 6.10
C ILE A 385 15.93 -16.04 6.85
N LEU A 386 16.81 -15.75 7.80
CA LEU A 386 16.80 -14.48 8.54
C LEU A 386 16.98 -13.28 7.60
N PHE A 387 17.88 -13.38 6.64
CA PHE A 387 18.08 -12.36 5.60
C PHE A 387 16.82 -12.16 4.73
N LEU A 388 16.13 -13.23 4.32
CA LEU A 388 14.88 -13.13 3.56
C LEU A 388 13.76 -12.47 4.38
N ILE A 389 13.65 -12.81 5.67
CA ILE A 389 12.69 -12.18 6.59
C ILE A 389 13.00 -10.68 6.71
N LEU A 390 14.24 -10.32 7.04
CA LEU A 390 14.69 -8.93 7.15
C LEU A 390 14.41 -8.14 5.87
N LEU A 391 14.75 -8.69 4.71
CA LEU A 391 14.51 -8.06 3.41
C LEU A 391 13.01 -7.87 3.15
N SER A 392 12.17 -8.85 3.48
CA SER A 392 10.71 -8.73 3.34
C SER A 392 10.11 -7.68 4.27
N VAL A 393 10.63 -7.55 5.49
CA VAL A 393 10.22 -6.52 6.47
C VAL A 393 10.69 -5.14 6.00
N TRP A 394 11.91 -5.01 5.48
CA TRP A 394 12.41 -3.77 4.90
C TRP A 394 11.56 -3.31 3.69
N ASN A 395 11.26 -4.23 2.76
CA ASN A 395 10.34 -4.01 1.65
C ASN A 395 8.90 -3.68 2.12
N GLY A 396 8.52 -4.12 3.32
CA GLY A 396 7.26 -3.77 3.99
C GLY A 396 7.29 -2.35 4.55
N ALA A 397 8.33 -2.01 5.31
CA ALA A 397 8.54 -0.69 5.90
C ALA A 397 8.52 0.41 4.84
N GLY A 398 9.23 0.23 3.72
CA GLY A 398 9.18 1.18 2.59
C GLY A 398 7.75 1.41 2.05
N TYR A 399 6.95 0.34 1.93
CA TYR A 399 5.54 0.46 1.54
C TYR A 399 4.71 1.24 2.56
N TYR A 400 4.86 0.97 3.86
CA TYR A 400 4.17 1.72 4.91
C TYR A 400 4.56 3.20 4.90
N VAL A 401 5.86 3.50 4.83
CA VAL A 401 6.40 4.87 4.83
C VAL A 401 5.90 5.66 3.61
N GLU A 402 6.02 5.10 2.40
CA GLU A 402 5.51 5.74 1.18
C GLU A 402 3.99 5.99 1.23
N VAL A 403 3.21 5.01 1.69
CA VAL A 403 1.74 5.13 1.74
C VAL A 403 1.31 6.14 2.80
N LEU A 404 1.98 6.17 3.97
CA LEU A 404 1.70 7.16 5.01
C LEU A 404 2.00 8.57 4.53
N PHE A 405 3.18 8.82 3.95
CA PHE A 405 3.54 10.16 3.43
C PHE A 405 2.66 10.61 2.27
N LYS A 406 2.32 9.72 1.32
CA LYS A 406 1.39 10.04 0.23
C LYS A 406 0.02 10.41 0.78
N LYS A 407 -0.49 9.63 1.74
CA LYS A 407 -1.82 9.83 2.32
C LYS A 407 -1.90 11.03 3.26
N SER A 408 -0.83 11.39 3.99
CA SER A 408 -0.79 12.62 4.77
C SER A 408 -0.77 13.84 3.86
N ALA A 409 0.02 13.82 2.78
CA ALA A 409 0.08 14.93 1.81
C ALA A 409 -1.22 15.09 1.01
N GLU A 410 -1.90 13.99 0.67
CA GLU A 410 -3.23 14.00 0.05
C GLU A 410 -4.29 14.58 1.00
N LEU A 411 -4.32 14.11 2.25
CA LEU A 411 -5.24 14.63 3.28
C LEU A 411 -4.99 16.12 3.59
N GLN A 412 -3.73 16.57 3.60
CA GLN A 412 -3.39 17.99 3.76
C GLN A 412 -3.99 18.84 2.63
N ARG A 413 -3.83 18.41 1.37
CA ARG A 413 -4.45 19.09 0.22
C ARG A 413 -5.98 19.12 0.27
N GLU A 414 -6.61 18.00 0.65
CA GLU A 414 -8.08 17.95 0.80
C GLU A 414 -8.56 18.92 1.90
N LEU A 415 -7.84 19.01 3.01
CA LEU A 415 -8.16 19.89 4.14
C LEU A 415 -7.94 21.37 3.79
N GLU A 416 -6.87 21.70 3.06
CA GLU A 416 -6.60 23.04 2.51
C GLU A 416 -7.68 23.47 1.51
N ALA A 417 -8.06 22.59 0.59
CA ALA A 417 -9.15 22.85 -0.35
C ALA A 417 -10.49 23.09 0.37
N LEU A 418 -10.82 22.28 1.38
CA LEU A 418 -12.04 22.44 2.16
C LEU A 418 -12.06 23.75 2.97
N LYS A 419 -10.92 24.19 3.51
CA LYS A 419 -10.81 25.52 4.16
C LYS A 419 -11.14 26.63 3.17
N HIS A 420 -10.51 26.61 1.99
CA HIS A 420 -10.74 27.62 0.95
C HIS A 420 -12.20 27.62 0.44
N GLU A 421 -12.85 26.45 0.34
CA GLU A 421 -14.30 26.36 0.05
C GLU A 421 -15.17 26.98 1.15
N ILE A 422 -14.83 26.75 2.43
CA ILE A 422 -15.56 27.31 3.57
C ILE A 422 -15.38 28.83 3.62
N GLU A 423 -14.16 29.34 3.43
CA GLU A 423 -13.84 30.76 3.39
C GLU A 423 -14.60 31.46 2.24
N ALA A 424 -14.53 30.91 1.02
CA ALA A 424 -15.29 31.43 -0.12
C ALA A 424 -16.81 31.43 0.11
N ALA A 425 -17.35 30.38 0.74
CA ALA A 425 -18.77 30.30 1.10
C ALA A 425 -19.17 31.31 2.20
N GLN A 426 -18.29 31.58 3.16
CA GLN A 426 -18.51 32.61 4.19
C GLN A 426 -18.48 34.02 3.58
N THR A 427 -17.51 34.32 2.72
CA THR A 427 -17.43 35.61 2.02
C THR A 427 -18.66 35.85 1.15
N ALA A 428 -19.06 34.86 0.35
CA ALA A 428 -20.27 34.95 -0.48
C ALA A 428 -21.56 35.14 0.36
N ALA A 429 -21.65 34.49 1.51
CA ALA A 429 -22.78 34.66 2.43
C ALA A 429 -22.79 36.07 3.08
N ALA A 430 -21.62 36.61 3.42
CA ALA A 430 -21.49 37.96 3.98
C ALA A 430 -21.88 39.04 2.96
N SER A 431 -21.41 38.94 1.72
CA SER A 431 -21.81 39.83 0.62
C SER A 431 -23.33 39.81 0.40
N ALA A 432 -23.94 38.62 0.37
CA ALA A 432 -25.39 38.47 0.21
C ALA A 432 -26.23 38.98 1.39
N SER A 433 -25.64 39.20 2.57
CA SER A 433 -26.32 39.87 3.69
C SER A 433 -26.17 41.40 3.67
N GLY A 434 -25.10 41.94 3.09
CA GLY A 434 -24.84 43.39 3.05
C GLY A 434 -25.81 44.17 2.15
N GLU A 435 -26.30 43.56 1.07
CA GLU A 435 -27.25 44.20 0.13
C GLU A 435 -28.66 44.44 0.73
N SER A 436 -28.93 44.00 1.97
CA SER A 436 -30.25 44.18 2.60
C SER A 436 -30.37 45.41 3.51
N GLU A 437 -29.29 46.14 3.80
CA GLU A 437 -29.33 47.31 4.71
C GLU A 437 -29.10 48.67 4.02
N ALA A 438 -28.58 48.71 2.78
CA ALA A 438 -28.35 49.95 2.03
C ALA A 438 -29.62 50.54 1.37
N GLY A 439 -30.81 50.30 1.95
CA GLY A 439 -32.11 50.62 1.37
C GLY A 439 -33.00 51.47 2.28
N GLY A 440 -32.46 52.55 2.86
CA GLY A 440 -33.18 53.39 3.83
C GLY A 440 -32.82 54.87 3.78
N THR A 441 -33.85 55.70 3.56
CA THR A 441 -33.93 57.14 3.86
C THR A 441 -32.89 58.10 3.24
N SER A 442 -33.29 58.73 2.12
CA SER A 442 -32.94 60.12 1.82
C SER A 442 -34.24 60.94 1.70
N HIS A 443 -34.38 62.01 2.48
CA HIS A 443 -35.50 62.96 2.38
C HIS A 443 -35.28 63.96 1.21
N PRO A 444 -36.34 64.50 0.60
CA PRO A 444 -36.23 65.45 -0.50
C PRO A 444 -36.12 66.91 -0.01
N PRO A 445 -35.39 67.78 -0.73
CA PRO A 445 -35.56 69.23 -0.63
C PRO A 445 -36.64 69.75 -1.58
N THR A 446 -37.24 70.88 -1.19
CA THR A 446 -38.39 71.54 -1.83
C THR A 446 -38.02 72.31 -3.10
N ALA A 447 -38.94 72.38 -4.08
CA ALA A 447 -38.88 73.33 -5.21
C ALA A 447 -39.25 74.76 -4.75
N PRO A 448 -38.96 75.82 -5.54
CA PRO A 448 -39.97 76.28 -6.52
C PRO A 448 -39.47 76.98 -7.81
N GLY A 449 -40.31 76.96 -8.86
CA GLY A 449 -40.32 77.89 -10.01
C GLY A 449 -39.27 77.66 -11.12
N SER A 450 -39.50 78.04 -12.38
CA SER A 450 -40.73 78.51 -13.07
C SER A 450 -40.52 78.52 -14.60
N GLU A 451 -41.62 78.32 -15.35
CA GLU A 451 -41.88 78.80 -16.72
C GLU A 451 -41.10 78.27 -17.97
N ALA A 452 -41.92 77.83 -18.94
CA ALA A 452 -41.88 78.07 -20.40
C ALA A 452 -40.77 77.49 -21.31
N GLY A 453 -41.21 77.00 -22.49
CA GLY A 453 -40.37 76.63 -23.64
C GLY A 453 -40.99 75.49 -24.48
N ASP A 454 -41.65 75.84 -25.58
CA ASP A 454 -42.19 74.91 -26.60
C ASP A 454 -41.11 74.39 -27.56
N ASP A 455 -41.46 73.34 -28.33
CA ASP A 455 -40.90 72.84 -29.62
C ASP A 455 -39.37 72.49 -29.67
N ASP A 456 -38.92 71.37 -30.25
CA ASP A 456 -39.14 70.97 -31.65
C ASP A 456 -38.78 69.48 -31.91
N GLU A 457 -39.17 68.92 -33.07
CA GLU A 457 -38.81 67.57 -33.56
C GLU A 457 -37.42 67.52 -34.24
N GLN A 458 -36.70 66.38 -34.17
CA GLN A 458 -36.12 65.68 -35.36
C GLN A 458 -35.34 64.38 -35.05
N ASP A 459 -35.67 63.34 -35.83
CA ASP A 459 -34.83 62.35 -36.55
C ASP A 459 -33.62 61.66 -35.85
N VAL A 460 -33.41 60.32 -35.82
CA VAL A 460 -33.64 59.14 -36.72
C VAL A 460 -32.27 58.54 -37.19
N GLU A 461 -32.28 57.24 -37.52
CA GLU A 461 -31.18 56.30 -37.85
C GLU A 461 -30.41 55.72 -36.64
N ASP A 462 -30.37 54.40 -36.33
CA ASP A 462 -30.22 53.10 -37.05
C ASP A 462 -28.79 52.53 -37.10
N VAL A 463 -28.69 51.26 -37.54
CA VAL A 463 -27.50 50.36 -37.58
C VAL A 463 -27.27 49.59 -36.26
N GLU A 464 -27.85 48.41 -36.03
CA GLU A 464 -27.85 47.11 -36.75
C GLU A 464 -26.82 46.10 -36.19
N THR A 465 -27.30 44.87 -35.96
CA THR A 465 -26.57 43.72 -35.41
C THR A 465 -25.98 42.83 -36.51
N ARG A 466 -24.90 42.08 -36.22
CA ARG A 466 -24.48 40.94 -37.06
C ARG A 466 -24.10 39.69 -36.28
N HIS A 467 -24.36 38.56 -36.92
CA HIS A 467 -24.28 37.21 -36.37
C HIS A 467 -23.91 36.21 -37.48
N ASP A 468 -22.79 35.50 -37.33
CA ASP A 468 -22.42 34.22 -37.98
C ASP A 468 -21.04 33.81 -37.37
N GLY A 469 -20.56 32.57 -37.32
CA GLY A 469 -21.06 31.28 -37.80
C GLY A 469 -20.04 30.58 -38.72
N SER A 470 -19.69 29.31 -38.42
CA SER A 470 -19.35 28.22 -39.38
C SER A 470 -18.16 27.27 -39.04
N MET A 471 -18.51 25.98 -39.01
CA MET A 471 -17.83 24.75 -39.49
C MET A 471 -16.49 24.14 -38.97
N ARG A 472 -16.65 22.82 -38.73
CA ARG A 472 -15.71 21.68 -38.73
C ARG A 472 -14.71 21.60 -39.90
N LYS A 473 -13.65 20.81 -39.68
CA LYS A 473 -13.09 19.90 -40.70
C LYS A 473 -12.39 18.67 -40.08
N ASP A 474 -12.65 17.49 -40.63
CA ASP A 474 -11.86 16.26 -40.43
C ASP A 474 -10.69 16.20 -41.44
N LYS A 475 -9.63 15.43 -41.12
CA LYS A 475 -8.94 14.55 -42.09
C LYS A 475 -7.89 13.64 -41.46
N ASP A 476 -7.78 12.43 -42.01
CA ASP A 476 -6.77 11.41 -41.69
C ASP A 476 -5.37 11.71 -42.25
N ALA A 477 -4.34 11.18 -41.58
CA ALA A 477 -3.04 10.77 -42.14
C ALA A 477 -2.40 9.72 -41.23
#